data_AF-A0A2S8RGR0-F1
#
_entry.id   AF-A0A2S8RGR0-F1
#
_cell.length_a   1.000
_cell.length_b   1.000
_cell.length_c   1.000
_cell.angle_alpha   90.00
_cell.angle_beta   90.00
_cell.angle_gamma   90.00
#
_symmetry.space_group_name_H-M   'P 1'
#
loop_
_entity.id
_entity.type
_entity.pdbx_description
1 polymer ?
#
loop_
_entity_poly.entity_id
_entity_poly.type
_entity_poly.pdbx_seq_one_letter_code
_entity_poly.pdbx_strand_id
1 'polypeptide(L)'
;MAKLHYFRIYSATGIYEPNPNMDVVLLSGDQVVVRLLGCNVYASVLDEWLIAPGKSFVDLENGDKKRLQLRRNSCLAHSSSHATIYVNASVPLANVDLQSIKNSEGAVLDKLPHKSIAATAFGSVTTAISLSRFKNISRNYDLILDGYYAFDEKSGGFQKLFPNNFSDSYTATKITDEEILKVTALAEALCQDGELRSVVDLFSDALTPHESGHLHAFIAAWTGLEMFIAKQFKELQSSVEISIKGYPAHKVFSERMLDVMKDKYRLLDKFVALSNYYNEVDADDDISLFKNLKRVRDDFFHSMEGDIDSLPLDKTRELLEKYLKLYMGRDKRAG
;
A
#
# COMPACT_ATOMS: atom_id res chain seq x y z
N MET A 1 31.41 3.31 -5.26
CA MET A 1 30.94 2.12 -6.01
C MET A 1 29.55 2.48 -6.54
N ALA A 2 29.32 2.43 -7.86
CA ALA A 2 28.06 2.90 -8.45
C ALA A 2 26.86 2.07 -7.95
N LYS A 3 25.76 2.73 -7.63
CA LYS A 3 24.47 2.11 -7.29
C LYS A 3 23.45 2.44 -8.36
N LEU A 4 22.65 1.45 -8.73
CA LEU A 4 21.40 1.70 -9.46
C LEU A 4 20.33 1.99 -8.41
N HIS A 5 19.49 2.95 -8.72
CA HIS A 5 18.39 3.34 -7.87
C HIS A 5 17.10 3.35 -8.68
N TYR A 6 16.01 3.05 -8.01
CA TYR A 6 14.65 3.19 -8.48
C TYR A 6 13.89 4.06 -7.49
N PHE A 7 13.07 4.96 -7.99
CA PHE A 7 12.26 5.81 -7.13
C PHE A 7 10.81 5.84 -7.56
N ARG A 8 9.94 6.10 -6.58
CA ARG A 8 8.53 6.41 -6.78
C ARG A 8 8.12 7.56 -5.89
N ILE A 9 7.26 8.43 -6.41
CA ILE A 9 6.76 9.61 -5.73
C ILE A 9 5.24 9.58 -5.79
N TYR A 10 4.60 9.69 -4.63
CA TYR A 10 3.15 9.69 -4.50
C TYR A 10 2.65 10.92 -3.75
N SER A 11 1.51 11.45 -4.15
CA SER A 11 0.74 12.40 -3.34
C SER A 11 -0.10 11.62 -2.31
N ALA A 12 0.02 11.95 -1.03
CA ALA A 12 -0.80 11.38 0.03
C ALA A 12 -2.04 12.27 0.25
N THR A 13 -3.10 12.02 -0.52
CA THR A 13 -4.30 12.90 -0.57
C THR A 13 -4.98 13.10 0.79
N GLY A 14 -4.87 12.13 1.70
CA GLY A 14 -5.40 12.22 3.05
C GLY A 14 -4.59 13.08 4.04
N ILE A 15 -3.33 13.42 3.73
CA ILE A 15 -2.45 14.21 4.61
C ILE A 15 -2.37 15.63 4.07
N TYR A 16 -3.10 16.56 4.67
CA TYR A 16 -3.20 17.95 4.21
C TYR A 16 -2.37 18.90 5.07
N GLU A 17 -1.84 19.96 4.44
CA GLU A 17 -1.00 20.99 5.08
C GLU A 17 0.10 20.41 6.00
N PRO A 18 0.96 19.51 5.49
CA PRO A 18 2.15 19.11 6.25
C PRO A 18 3.04 20.34 6.50
N ASN A 19 3.89 20.28 7.53
CA ASN A 19 4.98 21.25 7.65
C ASN A 19 5.75 21.30 6.32
N PRO A 20 5.89 22.47 5.66
CA PRO A 20 6.57 22.59 4.37
C PRO A 20 7.99 22.02 4.34
N ASN A 21 8.68 22.07 5.48
CA ASN A 21 10.05 21.57 5.66
C ASN A 21 10.10 20.17 6.28
N MET A 22 8.96 19.45 6.34
CA MET A 22 8.90 18.09 6.86
C MET A 22 9.77 17.16 6.03
N ASP A 23 10.62 16.40 6.72
CA ASP A 23 11.46 15.36 6.16
C ASP A 23 11.57 14.21 7.16
N VAL A 24 10.66 13.26 7.06
CA VAL A 24 10.54 12.17 8.02
C VAL A 24 10.83 10.86 7.30
N VAL A 25 11.77 10.07 7.82
CA VAL A 25 11.98 8.68 7.38
C VAL A 25 10.96 7.81 8.08
N LEU A 26 10.06 7.19 7.31
CA LEU A 26 9.01 6.29 7.82
C LEU A 26 9.46 4.82 7.80
N LEU A 27 10.39 4.47 6.91
CA LEU A 27 10.98 3.14 6.84
C LEU A 27 12.39 3.25 6.24
N SER A 28 13.36 2.57 6.86
CA SER A 28 14.72 2.47 6.36
C SER A 28 15.22 1.03 6.44
N GLY A 29 15.56 0.46 5.30
CA GLY A 29 16.21 -0.85 5.18
C GLY A 29 17.46 -0.77 4.31
N ASP A 30 18.21 -1.87 4.23
CA ASP A 30 19.51 -1.92 3.55
C ASP A 30 19.48 -1.45 2.08
N GLN A 31 18.34 -1.68 1.42
CA GLN A 31 18.14 -1.41 0.00
C GLN A 31 17.01 -0.42 -0.27
N VAL A 32 16.35 0.13 0.76
CA VAL A 32 15.17 0.98 0.53
C VAL A 32 14.97 2.00 1.64
N VAL A 33 14.55 3.20 1.25
CA VAL A 33 14.14 4.26 2.17
C VAL A 33 12.79 4.80 1.71
N VAL A 34 11.87 4.97 2.65
CA VAL A 34 10.59 5.65 2.44
C VAL A 34 10.53 6.88 3.33
N ARG A 35 10.25 8.03 2.72
CA ARG A 35 10.16 9.33 3.40
C ARG A 35 8.80 9.98 3.18
N LEU A 36 8.34 10.71 4.20
CA LEU A 36 7.21 11.63 4.13
C LEU A 36 7.75 13.06 4.08
N LEU A 37 7.43 13.76 3.01
CA LEU A 37 8.00 15.05 2.67
C LEU A 37 6.93 16.16 2.68
N GLY A 38 7.33 17.32 3.20
CA GLY A 38 6.65 18.59 2.97
C GLY A 38 7.01 19.18 1.61
N CYS A 39 6.26 20.20 1.19
CA CYS A 39 6.36 20.76 -0.17
C CYS A 39 7.74 21.37 -0.50
N ASN A 40 8.45 21.97 0.46
CA ASN A 40 9.78 22.56 0.22
C ASN A 40 10.86 21.47 0.07
N VAL A 41 10.78 20.42 0.89
CA VAL A 41 11.71 19.29 0.83
C VAL A 41 11.49 18.51 -0.45
N TYR A 42 10.24 18.26 -0.82
CA TYR A 42 9.91 17.63 -2.11
C TYR A 42 10.40 18.46 -3.30
N ALA A 43 10.24 19.79 -3.27
CA ALA A 43 10.78 20.66 -4.31
C ALA A 43 12.30 20.54 -4.44
N SER A 44 13.01 20.48 -3.31
CA SER A 44 14.47 20.30 -3.28
C SER A 44 14.88 18.94 -3.85
N VAL A 45 14.17 17.88 -3.47
CA VAL A 45 14.36 16.53 -4.04
C VAL A 45 14.15 16.59 -5.55
N LEU A 46 13.04 17.13 -6.05
CA LEU A 46 12.79 17.28 -7.49
C LEU A 46 13.88 18.06 -8.22
N ASP A 47 14.44 19.10 -7.60
CA ASP A 47 15.51 19.90 -8.19
C ASP A 47 16.78 19.05 -8.36
N GLU A 48 17.14 18.24 -7.36
CA GLU A 48 18.26 17.27 -7.48
C GLU A 48 18.04 16.23 -8.60
N TRP A 49 16.79 15.89 -8.89
CA TRP A 49 16.43 14.93 -9.94
C TRP A 49 16.37 15.55 -11.34
N LEU A 50 15.80 16.75 -11.45
CA LEU A 50 15.59 17.41 -12.73
C LEU A 50 16.87 18.05 -13.26
N ILE A 51 17.81 18.35 -12.37
CA ILE A 51 19.09 18.95 -12.70
C ILE A 51 20.16 17.86 -12.60
N ALA A 52 20.94 17.66 -13.66
CA ALA A 52 22.04 16.70 -13.60
C ALA A 52 22.98 17.03 -12.43
N PRO A 53 23.49 16.01 -11.71
CA PRO A 53 24.38 16.23 -10.56
C PRO A 53 25.57 17.09 -10.98
N GLY A 54 25.80 18.18 -10.24
CA GLY A 54 26.87 19.14 -10.52
C GLY A 54 26.56 20.22 -11.56
N LYS A 55 25.34 20.27 -12.13
CA LYS A 55 24.86 21.41 -12.92
C LYS A 55 23.96 22.29 -12.07
N SER A 56 23.98 23.60 -12.32
CA SER A 56 23.01 24.54 -11.77
C SER A 56 21.90 24.80 -12.80
N PHE A 57 20.71 25.20 -12.32
CA PHE A 57 19.66 25.73 -13.18
C PHE A 57 20.18 26.88 -14.06
N VAL A 58 21.19 27.60 -13.60
CA VAL A 58 21.84 28.73 -14.30
C VAL A 58 22.57 28.26 -15.58
N ASP A 59 23.11 27.03 -15.60
CA ASP A 59 23.97 26.51 -16.67
C ASP A 59 23.20 25.94 -17.87
N LEU A 60 21.86 25.92 -17.80
CA LEU A 60 20.99 25.35 -18.84
C LEU A 60 20.68 26.37 -19.94
N GLU A 61 20.53 25.90 -21.18
CA GLU A 61 20.05 26.74 -22.29
C GLU A 61 18.59 27.20 -22.06
N ASN A 62 18.21 28.37 -22.60
CA ASN A 62 16.90 28.98 -22.34
C ASN A 62 15.70 28.08 -22.73
N GLY A 63 15.83 27.27 -23.78
CA GLY A 63 14.78 26.33 -24.20
C GLY A 63 14.60 25.16 -23.21
N ASP A 64 15.71 24.59 -22.73
CA ASP A 64 15.70 23.50 -21.75
C ASP A 64 15.25 23.97 -20.36
N LYS A 65 15.63 25.20 -19.97
CA LYS A 65 15.14 25.84 -18.73
C LYS A 65 13.62 25.89 -18.69
N LYS A 66 12.98 26.38 -19.76
CA LYS A 66 11.51 26.50 -19.82
C LYS A 66 10.82 25.14 -19.75
N ARG A 67 11.36 24.13 -20.44
CA ARG A 67 10.81 22.76 -20.42
C ARG A 67 10.95 22.11 -19.03
N LEU A 68 12.11 22.24 -18.40
CA LEU A 68 12.36 21.70 -17.06
C LEU A 68 11.51 22.40 -16.01
N GLN A 69 11.32 23.71 -16.13
CA GLN A 69 10.49 24.50 -15.22
C GLN A 69 9.00 24.15 -15.34
N LEU A 70 8.48 23.98 -16.56
CA LEU A 70 7.10 23.49 -16.77
C LEU A 70 6.88 22.12 -16.12
N ARG A 71 7.85 21.23 -16.29
CA ARG A 71 7.81 19.89 -15.70
C ARG A 71 7.86 19.92 -14.18
N ARG A 72 8.77 20.71 -13.61
CA ARG A 72 8.88 20.93 -12.16
C ARG A 72 7.56 21.44 -11.60
N ASN A 73 6.98 22.46 -12.22
CA ASN A 73 5.73 23.05 -11.77
C ASN A 73 4.55 22.06 -11.85
N SER A 74 4.49 21.22 -12.89
CA SER A 74 3.50 20.15 -12.98
C SER A 74 3.65 19.14 -11.84
N CYS A 75 4.87 18.71 -11.50
CA CYS A 75 5.11 17.82 -10.36
C CYS A 75 4.76 18.46 -9.01
N LEU A 76 5.02 19.76 -8.84
CA LEU A 76 4.74 20.51 -7.61
C LEU A 76 3.26 20.87 -7.40
N ALA A 77 2.49 21.00 -8.48
CA ALA A 77 1.06 21.27 -8.39
C ALA A 77 0.32 20.20 -7.58
N HIS A 78 0.82 18.97 -7.56
CA HIS A 78 0.23 17.83 -6.83
C HIS A 78 0.56 17.80 -5.33
N SER A 79 1.52 18.60 -4.88
CA SER A 79 2.06 18.59 -3.50
C SER A 79 1.86 19.92 -2.77
N SER A 80 1.18 20.91 -3.36
CA SER A 80 1.00 22.23 -2.74
C SER A 80 0.20 22.15 -1.44
N SER A 81 -0.68 21.16 -1.36
CA SER A 81 -1.66 20.99 -0.29
C SER A 81 -1.51 19.66 0.46
N HIS A 82 -0.76 18.71 -0.09
CA HIS A 82 -0.65 17.36 0.42
C HIS A 82 0.80 16.98 0.73
N ALA A 83 0.98 16.07 1.70
CA ALA A 83 2.29 15.44 1.91
C ALA A 83 2.65 14.53 0.73
N THR A 84 3.95 14.37 0.51
CA THR A 84 4.48 13.52 -0.56
C THR A 84 5.19 12.31 0.05
N ILE A 85 4.87 11.12 -0.43
CA ILE A 85 5.63 9.90 -0.12
C ILE A 85 6.71 9.73 -1.18
N TYR A 86 7.96 9.68 -0.76
CA TYR A 86 9.11 9.40 -1.60
C TYR A 86 9.69 8.04 -1.24
N VAL A 87 9.75 7.13 -2.21
CA VAL A 87 10.32 5.79 -2.08
C VAL A 87 11.58 5.75 -2.93
N ASN A 88 12.69 5.29 -2.36
CA ASN A 88 13.95 5.07 -3.08
C ASN A 88 14.50 3.68 -2.74
N ALA A 89 14.56 2.81 -3.74
CA ALA A 89 15.22 1.52 -3.65
C ALA A 89 16.58 1.57 -4.36
N SER A 90 17.64 1.07 -3.74
CA SER A 90 19.00 1.08 -4.28
C SER A 90 19.67 -0.27 -4.17
N VAL A 91 20.32 -0.70 -5.26
CA VAL A 91 21.13 -1.92 -5.31
C VAL A 91 22.49 -1.59 -5.93
N PRO A 92 23.61 -2.13 -5.39
CA PRO A 92 24.91 -1.99 -6.02
C PRO A 92 24.87 -2.44 -7.49
N LEU A 93 25.43 -1.65 -8.41
CA LEU A 93 25.41 -1.96 -9.85
C LEU A 93 26.11 -3.31 -10.13
N ALA A 94 27.10 -3.66 -9.32
CA ALA A 94 27.83 -4.93 -9.39
C ALA A 94 26.94 -6.16 -9.12
N ASN A 95 25.81 -5.98 -8.43
CA ASN A 95 24.86 -7.05 -8.13
C ASN A 95 23.74 -7.14 -9.17
N VAL A 96 23.73 -6.24 -10.17
CA VAL A 96 22.75 -6.26 -11.25
C VAL A 96 23.31 -7.10 -12.40
N ASP A 97 22.73 -8.28 -12.62
CA ASP A 97 23.06 -9.09 -13.79
C ASP A 97 22.41 -8.51 -15.05
N LEU A 98 23.18 -7.71 -15.78
CA LEU A 98 22.76 -7.08 -17.04
C LEU A 98 22.42 -8.10 -18.15
N GLN A 99 22.87 -9.36 -18.06
CA GLN A 99 22.51 -10.40 -19.01
C GLN A 99 21.09 -10.93 -18.75
N SER A 100 20.71 -11.14 -17.48
CA SER A 100 19.37 -11.63 -17.10
C SER A 100 18.23 -10.68 -17.45
N ILE A 101 18.51 -9.39 -17.57
CA ILE A 101 17.52 -8.37 -17.90
C ILE A 101 17.43 -8.08 -19.40
N LYS A 102 18.30 -8.63 -20.26
CA LYS A 102 18.25 -8.36 -21.71
C LYS A 102 17.21 -9.20 -22.43
N ASN A 103 16.49 -8.60 -23.37
CA ASN A 103 15.70 -9.26 -24.40
C ASN A 103 16.17 -8.80 -25.79
N SER A 104 15.46 -9.21 -26.85
CA SER A 104 15.74 -8.83 -28.24
C SER A 104 15.68 -7.32 -28.53
N GLU A 105 15.08 -6.52 -27.63
CA GLU A 105 14.86 -5.08 -27.80
C GLU A 105 15.71 -4.22 -26.85
N GLY A 106 16.41 -4.81 -25.88
CA GLY A 106 17.27 -4.10 -24.94
C GLY A 106 17.17 -4.62 -23.50
N ALA A 107 17.51 -3.77 -22.52
CA ALA A 107 17.40 -4.11 -21.10
C ALA A 107 15.95 -3.89 -20.60
N VAL A 108 15.31 -4.95 -20.12
CA VAL A 108 14.00 -4.96 -19.46
C VAL A 108 14.19 -4.65 -17.98
N LEU A 109 14.21 -3.36 -17.65
CA LEU A 109 14.42 -2.88 -16.28
C LEU A 109 13.34 -3.37 -15.29
N ASP A 110 12.17 -3.80 -15.78
CA ASP A 110 11.09 -4.34 -14.93
C ASP A 110 11.44 -5.67 -14.25
N LYS A 111 12.44 -6.39 -14.77
CA LYS A 111 12.95 -7.62 -14.15
C LYS A 111 13.86 -7.35 -12.94
N LEU A 112 14.23 -6.09 -12.70
CA LEU A 112 15.08 -5.74 -11.58
C LEU A 112 14.30 -5.81 -10.25
N PRO A 113 14.94 -6.23 -9.16
CA PRO A 113 14.28 -6.36 -7.85
C PRO A 113 13.87 -5.01 -7.26
N HIS A 114 14.35 -3.89 -7.81
CA HIS A 114 14.13 -2.56 -7.25
C HIS A 114 12.64 -2.20 -7.20
N LYS A 115 11.86 -2.57 -8.22
CA LYS A 115 10.41 -2.34 -8.26
C LYS A 115 9.68 -3.12 -7.18
N SER A 116 10.00 -4.40 -6.99
CA SER A 116 9.38 -5.20 -5.94
C SER A 116 9.79 -4.74 -4.54
N ILE A 117 11.06 -4.37 -4.33
CA ILE A 117 11.55 -3.78 -3.07
C ILE A 117 10.81 -2.46 -2.76
N ALA A 118 10.70 -1.55 -3.74
CA ALA A 118 10.01 -0.28 -3.57
C ALA A 118 8.51 -0.48 -3.30
N ALA A 119 7.84 -1.37 -4.04
CA ALA A 119 6.43 -1.70 -3.82
C ALA A 119 6.19 -2.30 -2.43
N THR A 120 7.09 -3.18 -1.98
CA THR A 120 7.06 -3.79 -0.65
C THR A 120 7.12 -2.77 0.47
N ALA A 121 8.10 -1.88 0.39
CA ALA A 121 8.31 -0.82 1.37
C ALA A 121 7.16 0.19 1.35
N PHE A 122 6.71 0.58 0.16
CA PHE A 122 5.57 1.45 -0.03
C PHE A 122 4.31 0.87 0.62
N GLY A 123 3.96 -0.39 0.31
CA GLY A 123 2.76 -1.03 0.83
C GLY A 123 2.75 -1.16 2.36
N SER A 124 3.92 -1.43 2.96
CA SER A 124 4.07 -1.47 4.42
C SER A 124 3.80 -0.10 5.05
N VAL A 125 4.35 0.97 4.46
CA VAL A 125 4.19 2.35 4.95
C VAL A 125 2.76 2.86 4.74
N THR A 126 2.17 2.68 3.57
CA THR A 126 0.81 3.16 3.28
C THR A 126 -0.24 2.43 4.11
N THR A 127 -0.05 1.13 4.32
CA THR A 127 -0.86 0.36 5.26
C THR A 127 -0.70 0.89 6.68
N ALA A 128 0.53 1.10 7.16
CA ALA A 128 0.79 1.66 8.48
C ALA A 128 0.14 3.04 8.69
N ILE A 129 0.15 3.90 7.66
CA ILE A 129 -0.56 5.19 7.66
C ILE A 129 -2.07 4.97 7.83
N SER A 130 -2.70 4.14 7.00
CA SER A 130 -4.14 3.85 7.14
C SER A 130 -4.48 3.26 8.51
N LEU A 131 -3.60 2.43 9.07
CA LEU A 131 -3.79 1.83 10.39
C LEU A 131 -3.58 2.80 11.56
N SER A 132 -2.79 3.86 11.38
CA SER A 132 -2.47 4.81 12.45
C SER A 132 -3.42 5.99 12.54
N ARG A 133 -4.20 6.25 11.48
CA ARG A 133 -5.04 7.45 11.36
C ARG A 133 -6.52 7.19 11.65
N PHE A 134 -7.24 8.26 11.97
CA PHE A 134 -8.68 8.26 12.27
C PHE A 134 -9.56 7.94 11.06
N LYS A 135 -10.82 7.56 11.30
CA LYS A 135 -11.81 7.26 10.25
C LYS A 135 -12.12 8.51 9.40
N ASN A 136 -12.54 8.29 8.15
CA ASN A 136 -13.04 9.28 7.17
C ASN A 136 -11.98 10.22 6.55
N ILE A 137 -10.74 9.76 6.41
CA ILE A 137 -9.70 10.46 5.66
C ILE A 137 -9.47 9.72 4.34
N SER A 138 -9.18 10.44 3.27
CA SER A 138 -8.83 9.80 2.00
C SER A 138 -7.64 8.85 2.18
N ARG A 139 -7.80 7.68 1.55
CA ARG A 139 -6.83 6.58 1.57
C ARG A 139 -6.02 6.49 0.28
N ASN A 140 -6.31 7.38 -0.68
CA ASN A 140 -5.73 7.32 -2.01
C ASN A 140 -4.30 7.88 -2.00
N TYR A 141 -3.42 7.17 -2.69
CA TYR A 141 -2.09 7.65 -3.04
C TYR A 141 -1.99 7.77 -4.55
N ASP A 142 -1.64 8.96 -5.01
CA ASP A 142 -1.62 9.27 -6.44
C ASP A 142 -0.19 9.26 -6.93
N LEU A 143 0.13 8.37 -7.87
CA LEU A 143 1.46 8.31 -8.45
C LEU A 143 1.74 9.61 -9.22
N ILE A 144 2.74 10.36 -8.78
CA ILE A 144 3.22 11.56 -9.45
C ILE A 144 4.30 11.19 -10.47
N LEU A 145 5.26 10.36 -10.05
CA LEU A 145 6.48 10.11 -10.81
C LEU A 145 7.19 8.82 -10.38
N ASP A 146 7.74 8.06 -11.33
CA ASP A 146 8.66 6.96 -11.06
C ASP A 146 9.78 6.83 -12.11
N GLY A 147 10.90 6.22 -11.74
CA GLY A 147 11.98 5.99 -12.69
C GLY A 147 13.22 5.36 -12.09
N TYR A 148 14.20 5.09 -12.96
CA TYR A 148 15.52 4.57 -12.60
C TYR A 148 16.59 5.64 -12.78
N TYR A 149 17.58 5.64 -11.92
CA TYR A 149 18.77 6.49 -12.05
C TYR A 149 20.00 5.80 -11.48
N ALA A 150 21.17 6.13 -12.00
CA ALA A 150 22.45 5.68 -11.44
C ALA A 150 23.40 6.88 -11.39
N PHE A 151 24.06 7.06 -10.25
CA PHE A 151 25.13 8.05 -10.15
C PHE A 151 26.48 7.36 -10.37
N ASP A 152 27.16 7.80 -11.43
CA ASP A 152 28.58 7.57 -11.66
C ASP A 152 29.28 8.93 -11.65
N GLU A 153 30.21 9.11 -10.70
CA GLU A 153 31.00 10.33 -10.51
C GLU A 153 31.76 10.76 -11.78
N LYS A 154 31.90 9.88 -12.79
CA LYS A 154 32.53 10.16 -14.07
C LYS A 154 31.60 10.41 -15.25
N SER A 155 30.34 9.94 -15.23
CA SER A 155 29.49 9.89 -16.45
C SER A 155 28.12 10.54 -16.37
N GLY A 156 27.64 10.97 -15.20
CA GLY A 156 26.50 11.91 -15.07
C GLY A 156 25.21 11.55 -15.83
N GLY A 157 24.89 10.26 -16.01
CA GLY A 157 23.81 9.78 -16.89
C GLY A 157 22.43 9.59 -16.22
N PHE A 158 21.35 9.97 -16.94
CA PHE A 158 19.95 9.97 -16.47
C PHE A 158 18.97 9.62 -17.62
N GLN A 159 17.87 8.87 -17.39
CA GLN A 159 16.76 8.69 -18.36
C GLN A 159 15.37 8.45 -17.70
N LYS A 160 14.29 8.80 -18.44
CA LYS A 160 12.94 9.35 -18.09
C LYS A 160 11.81 8.26 -17.95
N LEU A 161 10.52 8.52 -17.67
CA LEU A 161 9.68 9.11 -16.58
C LEU A 161 8.27 9.39 -17.19
N PHE A 162 7.15 8.97 -16.56
CA PHE A 162 5.76 9.25 -16.99
C PHE A 162 5.06 10.28 -16.08
N PRO A 163 4.26 11.24 -16.60
CA PRO A 163 3.40 12.10 -15.80
C PRO A 163 1.95 11.57 -15.75
N ASN A 164 1.33 11.63 -14.56
CA ASN A 164 -0.12 11.56 -14.39
C ASN A 164 -0.60 12.86 -13.72
N ASN A 165 -1.72 13.41 -14.21
CA ASN A 165 -2.41 14.56 -13.60
C ASN A 165 -3.79 14.08 -13.15
N PHE A 166 -4.14 14.24 -11.87
CA PHE A 166 -5.52 14.10 -11.41
C PHE A 166 -5.80 15.06 -10.25
N SER A 167 -7.03 15.58 -10.19
CA SER A 167 -7.53 16.38 -9.07
C SER A 167 -8.89 15.84 -8.68
N ASP A 168 -9.05 15.48 -7.41
CA ASP A 168 -10.36 15.28 -6.81
C ASP A 168 -10.36 15.80 -5.37
N SER A 169 -11.52 16.23 -4.93
CA SER A 169 -11.76 16.81 -3.61
C SER A 169 -11.86 15.70 -2.57
N TYR A 170 -10.82 15.55 -1.75
CA TYR A 170 -10.73 14.54 -0.70
C TYR A 170 -10.85 15.14 0.70
N THR A 171 -11.45 14.40 1.63
CA THR A 171 -11.37 14.73 3.06
C THR A 171 -9.97 14.43 3.57
N ALA A 172 -9.29 15.44 4.12
CA ALA A 172 -7.90 15.36 4.50
C ALA A 172 -7.65 16.09 5.83
N THR A 173 -6.64 15.64 6.58
CA THR A 173 -6.27 16.24 7.87
C THR A 173 -4.76 16.32 8.01
N LYS A 174 -4.28 17.17 8.93
CA LYS A 174 -2.86 17.24 9.30
C LYS A 174 -2.42 15.92 9.94
N ILE A 175 -1.18 15.52 9.67
CA ILE A 175 -0.54 14.42 10.39
C ILE A 175 0.16 14.96 11.64
N THR A 176 0.04 14.26 12.75
CA THR A 176 0.63 14.58 14.04
C THR A 176 1.93 13.80 14.28
N ASP A 177 2.78 14.30 15.17
CA ASP A 177 4.04 13.61 15.53
C ASP A 177 3.77 12.24 16.18
N GLU A 178 2.67 12.11 16.93
CA GLU A 178 2.25 10.84 17.52
C GLU A 178 1.84 9.82 16.43
N GLU A 179 1.11 10.26 15.41
CA GLU A 179 0.79 9.42 14.25
C GLU A 179 2.07 9.01 13.50
N ILE A 180 3.02 9.93 13.30
CA ILE A 180 4.31 9.64 12.65
C ILE A 180 5.08 8.53 13.39
N LEU A 181 5.17 8.62 14.72
CA LEU A 181 5.85 7.62 15.54
C LEU A 181 5.17 6.24 15.43
N LYS A 182 3.83 6.21 15.47
CA LYS A 182 3.04 4.98 15.29
C LYS A 182 3.24 4.38 13.90
N VAL A 183 3.20 5.21 12.85
CA VAL A 183 3.41 4.79 11.47
C VAL A 183 4.79 4.16 11.29
N THR A 184 5.83 4.79 11.83
CA THR A 184 7.21 4.30 11.70
C THR A 184 7.35 2.91 12.34
N ALA A 185 6.89 2.75 13.57
CA ALA A 185 6.95 1.46 14.26
C ALA A 185 6.09 0.38 13.58
N LEU A 186 4.91 0.74 13.07
CA LEU A 186 4.02 -0.20 12.38
C LEU A 186 4.56 -0.59 10.99
N ALA A 187 5.15 0.35 10.25
CA ALA A 187 5.72 0.09 8.93
C ALA A 187 6.88 -0.91 9.01
N GLU A 188 7.75 -0.78 10.02
CA GLU A 188 8.82 -1.74 10.28
C GLU A 188 8.28 -3.14 10.59
N ALA A 189 7.28 -3.23 11.48
CA ALA A 189 6.64 -4.50 11.83
C ALA A 189 5.99 -5.17 10.61
N LEU A 190 5.20 -4.43 9.83
CA LEU A 190 4.52 -4.94 8.63
C LEU A 190 5.49 -5.35 7.53
N CYS A 191 6.63 -4.66 7.40
CA CYS A 191 7.65 -5.00 6.42
C CYS A 191 8.34 -6.34 6.75
N GLN A 192 8.42 -6.69 8.03
CA GLN A 192 9.04 -7.93 8.52
C GLN A 192 8.05 -9.10 8.67
N ASP A 193 6.75 -8.80 8.69
CA ASP A 193 5.69 -9.79 8.84
C ASP A 193 5.43 -10.55 7.52
N GLY A 194 5.98 -11.76 7.44
CA GLY A 194 5.74 -12.67 6.32
C GLY A 194 4.32 -13.22 6.23
N GLU A 195 3.58 -13.26 7.34
CA GLU A 195 2.21 -13.79 7.37
C GLU A 195 1.22 -12.81 6.77
N LEU A 196 1.33 -11.52 7.11
CA LEU A 196 0.47 -10.48 6.57
C LEU A 196 0.91 -9.94 5.22
N ARG A 197 2.14 -10.25 4.76
CA ARG A 197 2.74 -9.72 3.53
C ARG A 197 1.79 -9.62 2.34
N SER A 198 1.16 -10.73 1.95
CA SER A 198 0.24 -10.75 0.80
C SER A 198 -1.05 -9.94 1.02
N VAL A 199 -1.52 -9.82 2.27
CA VAL A 199 -2.69 -9.00 2.61
C VAL A 199 -2.31 -7.52 2.55
N VAL A 200 -1.13 -7.16 3.03
CA VAL A 200 -0.56 -5.80 2.94
C VAL A 200 -0.35 -5.38 1.49
N ASP A 201 0.17 -6.26 0.65
CA ASP A 201 0.36 -5.99 -0.78
C ASP A 201 -0.97 -5.70 -1.48
N LEU A 202 -1.98 -6.56 -1.27
CA LEU A 202 -3.32 -6.36 -1.82
C LEU A 202 -4.01 -5.11 -1.27
N PHE A 203 -3.81 -4.79 0.02
CA PHE A 203 -4.34 -3.56 0.58
C PHE A 203 -3.65 -2.36 -0.05
N SER A 204 -2.32 -2.38 -0.23
CA SER A 204 -1.57 -1.32 -0.89
C SER A 204 -2.04 -1.07 -2.33
N ASP A 205 -2.24 -2.13 -3.12
CA ASP A 205 -2.78 -2.01 -4.49
C ASP A 205 -4.17 -1.38 -4.48
N ALA A 206 -4.97 -1.73 -3.47
CA ALA A 206 -6.26 -1.10 -3.25
C ALA A 206 -6.15 0.38 -2.94
N LEU A 207 -5.02 0.93 -2.47
CA LEU A 207 -4.86 2.35 -2.10
C LEU A 207 -4.44 3.23 -3.29
N THR A 208 -4.17 2.67 -4.47
CA THR A 208 -3.74 3.38 -5.69
C THR A 208 -4.74 3.20 -6.85
N PRO A 209 -6.01 3.66 -6.71
CA PRO A 209 -7.06 3.40 -7.71
C PRO A 209 -6.85 4.17 -9.00
N HIS A 210 -6.17 5.32 -8.97
CA HIS A 210 -5.85 6.11 -10.16
C HIS A 210 -4.71 5.52 -10.99
N GLU A 211 -3.86 4.70 -10.37
CA GLU A 211 -2.79 3.99 -11.08
C GLU A 211 -3.33 2.71 -11.73
N SER A 212 -4.09 1.92 -10.99
CA SER A 212 -4.51 0.58 -11.39
C SER A 212 -5.93 0.50 -11.97
N GLY A 213 -6.75 1.53 -11.77
CA GLY A 213 -8.18 1.56 -12.08
C GLY A 213 -9.04 1.14 -10.89
N HIS A 214 -10.24 1.73 -10.77
CA HIS A 214 -11.16 1.49 -9.65
C HIS A 214 -11.57 0.01 -9.50
N LEU A 215 -11.82 -0.68 -10.61
CA LEU A 215 -12.11 -2.12 -10.60
C LEU A 215 -10.95 -2.90 -9.98
N HIS A 216 -9.72 -2.65 -10.41
CA HIS A 216 -8.55 -3.36 -9.89
C HIS A 216 -8.38 -3.11 -8.38
N ALA A 217 -8.48 -1.85 -7.96
CA ALA A 217 -8.40 -1.49 -6.54
C ALA A 217 -9.51 -2.17 -5.71
N PHE A 218 -10.73 -2.29 -6.24
CA PHE A 218 -11.82 -3.00 -5.58
C PHE A 218 -11.54 -4.49 -5.43
N ILE A 219 -11.04 -5.13 -6.49
CA ILE A 219 -10.66 -6.54 -6.44
C ILE A 219 -9.49 -6.77 -5.49
N ALA A 220 -8.51 -5.88 -5.46
CA ALA A 220 -7.40 -5.95 -4.52
C ALA A 220 -7.90 -5.88 -3.07
N ALA A 221 -8.77 -4.90 -2.74
CA ALA A 221 -9.35 -4.78 -1.40
C ALA A 221 -10.16 -6.02 -1.00
N TRP A 222 -11.01 -6.50 -1.90
CA TRP A 222 -11.85 -7.67 -1.66
C TRP A 222 -11.01 -8.95 -1.48
N THR A 223 -10.02 -9.16 -2.35
CA THR A 223 -9.12 -10.32 -2.28
C THR A 223 -8.26 -10.27 -1.02
N GLY A 224 -7.81 -9.08 -0.60
CA GLY A 224 -7.11 -8.87 0.66
C GLY A 224 -7.97 -9.29 1.85
N LEU A 225 -9.25 -8.91 1.84
CA LEU A 225 -10.22 -9.31 2.87
C LEU A 225 -10.48 -10.82 2.87
N GLU A 226 -10.67 -11.44 1.70
CA GLU A 226 -10.84 -12.90 1.58
C GLU A 226 -9.63 -13.65 2.14
N MET A 227 -8.43 -13.21 1.78
CA MET A 227 -7.19 -13.84 2.19
C MET A 227 -6.96 -13.69 3.69
N PHE A 228 -7.20 -12.49 4.23
CA PHE A 228 -7.16 -12.26 5.67
C PHE A 228 -8.11 -13.19 6.41
N ILE A 229 -9.38 -13.27 5.97
CA ILE A 229 -10.39 -14.17 6.54
C ILE A 229 -9.91 -15.63 6.50
N ALA A 230 -9.39 -16.07 5.36
CA ALA A 230 -8.95 -17.44 5.20
C ALA A 230 -7.75 -17.80 6.10
N LYS A 231 -6.79 -16.88 6.27
CA LYS A 231 -5.63 -17.06 7.15
C LYS A 231 -6.06 -17.10 8.61
N GLN A 232 -6.78 -16.07 9.05
CA GLN A 232 -7.17 -15.91 10.45
C GLN A 232 -8.18 -16.94 10.93
N PHE A 233 -9.05 -17.42 10.05
CA PHE A 233 -9.96 -18.50 10.40
C PHE A 233 -9.23 -19.82 10.69
N LYS A 234 -8.11 -20.11 10.02
CA LYS A 234 -7.32 -21.33 10.30
C LYS A 234 -6.78 -21.33 11.72
N GLU A 235 -6.33 -20.18 12.21
CA GLU A 235 -5.88 -20.02 13.60
C GLU A 235 -7.04 -20.17 14.59
N LEU A 236 -8.18 -19.54 14.29
CA LEU A 236 -9.39 -19.58 15.13
C LEU A 236 -10.07 -20.97 15.14
N GLN A 237 -9.90 -21.76 14.08
CA GLN A 237 -10.59 -23.03 13.89
C GLN A 237 -10.40 -23.97 15.10
N SER A 238 -9.18 -24.04 15.64
CA SER A 238 -8.88 -24.87 16.82
C SER A 238 -9.74 -24.49 18.04
N SER A 239 -9.93 -23.20 18.28
CA SER A 239 -10.75 -22.69 19.39
C SER A 239 -12.25 -22.92 19.16
N VAL A 240 -12.71 -22.79 17.92
CA VAL A 240 -14.09 -23.11 17.52
C VAL A 240 -14.36 -24.62 17.69
N GLU A 241 -13.42 -25.47 17.29
CA GLU A 241 -13.50 -26.92 17.50
C GLU A 241 -13.56 -27.30 18.97
N ILE A 242 -12.78 -26.66 19.83
CA ILE A 242 -12.83 -26.87 21.30
C ILE A 242 -14.22 -26.51 21.85
N SER A 243 -14.78 -25.40 21.38
CA SER A 243 -16.11 -24.93 21.82
C SER A 243 -17.23 -25.86 21.37
N ILE A 244 -17.10 -26.48 20.19
CA ILE A 244 -18.04 -27.46 19.63
C ILE A 244 -17.91 -28.85 20.29
N LYS A 245 -16.70 -29.22 20.78
CA LYS A 245 -16.45 -30.55 21.36
C LYS A 245 -17.21 -30.79 22.68
N GLY A 246 -17.60 -29.74 23.42
CA GLY A 246 -18.61 -29.81 24.49
C GLY A 246 -18.43 -30.94 25.54
N TYR A 247 -19.53 -31.34 26.19
CA TYR A 247 -19.57 -32.37 27.24
C TYR A 247 -19.15 -33.77 26.72
N PRO A 248 -18.56 -34.66 27.57
CA PRO A 248 -17.94 -35.92 27.15
C PRO A 248 -18.83 -36.88 26.34
N ALA A 249 -20.16 -36.80 26.50
CA ALA A 249 -21.12 -37.67 25.84
C ALA A 249 -21.21 -37.47 24.32
N HIS A 250 -20.74 -36.34 23.78
CA HIS A 250 -20.82 -36.02 22.35
C HIS A 250 -19.48 -36.08 21.61
N LYS A 251 -18.38 -36.45 22.27
CA LYS A 251 -17.03 -36.35 21.72
C LYS A 251 -16.86 -37.03 20.35
N VAL A 252 -17.33 -38.28 20.20
CA VAL A 252 -17.24 -39.04 18.94
C VAL A 252 -18.11 -38.44 17.83
N PHE A 253 -19.27 -37.89 18.18
CA PHE A 253 -20.17 -37.24 17.23
C PHE A 253 -19.61 -35.88 16.78
N SER A 254 -19.18 -35.05 17.72
CA SER A 254 -18.57 -33.75 17.46
C SER A 254 -17.27 -33.87 16.67
N GLU A 255 -16.41 -34.87 16.96
CA GLU A 255 -15.19 -35.13 16.19
C GLU A 255 -15.49 -35.51 14.74
N ARG A 256 -16.46 -36.40 14.49
CA ARG A 256 -16.91 -36.73 13.14
C ARG A 256 -17.52 -35.53 12.41
N MET A 257 -18.32 -34.72 13.11
CA MET A 257 -18.94 -33.54 12.53
C MET A 257 -17.88 -32.53 12.10
N LEU A 258 -16.89 -32.26 12.95
CA LEU A 258 -15.78 -31.37 12.65
C LEU A 258 -14.93 -31.88 11.47
N ASP A 259 -14.67 -33.18 11.40
CA ASP A 259 -13.93 -33.78 10.28
C ASP A 259 -14.65 -33.62 8.94
N VAL A 260 -15.99 -33.72 8.93
CA VAL A 260 -16.81 -33.46 7.72
C VAL A 260 -16.86 -31.97 7.37
N MET A 261 -16.77 -31.08 8.37
CA MET A 261 -16.98 -29.64 8.21
C MET A 261 -15.71 -28.85 7.93
N LYS A 262 -14.52 -29.38 8.26
CA LYS A 262 -13.23 -28.68 8.16
C LYS A 262 -12.99 -27.96 6.82
N ASP A 263 -13.45 -28.55 5.71
CA ASP A 263 -13.27 -27.99 4.36
C ASP A 263 -14.54 -27.36 3.77
N LYS A 264 -15.64 -27.31 4.53
CA LYS A 264 -16.98 -26.91 4.01
C LYS A 264 -17.43 -25.52 4.44
N TYR A 265 -16.67 -24.85 5.31
CA TYR A 265 -17.00 -23.49 5.74
C TYR A 265 -16.96 -22.53 4.56
N ARG A 266 -18.11 -21.90 4.25
CA ARG A 266 -18.17 -20.84 3.25
C ARG A 266 -17.44 -19.62 3.77
N LEU A 267 -17.02 -18.75 2.87
CA LEU A 267 -16.34 -17.50 3.24
C LEU A 267 -17.16 -16.67 4.25
N LEU A 268 -18.48 -16.58 4.07
CA LEU A 268 -19.37 -15.90 5.00
C LEU A 268 -19.32 -16.53 6.41
N ASP A 269 -19.32 -17.86 6.51
CA ASP A 269 -19.28 -18.56 7.80
C ASP A 269 -17.96 -18.23 8.54
N LYS A 270 -16.85 -18.23 7.80
CA LYS A 270 -15.54 -17.85 8.32
C LYS A 270 -15.54 -16.40 8.81
N PHE A 271 -16.12 -15.49 8.05
CA PHE A 271 -16.22 -14.09 8.46
C PHE A 271 -17.09 -13.92 9.70
N VAL A 272 -18.26 -14.57 9.78
CA VAL A 272 -19.12 -14.53 10.98
C VAL A 272 -18.35 -14.97 12.24
N ALA A 273 -17.58 -16.06 12.16
CA ALA A 273 -16.75 -16.51 13.29
C ALA A 273 -15.69 -15.47 13.67
N LEU A 274 -15.00 -14.88 12.69
CA LEU A 274 -14.00 -13.84 12.93
C LEU A 274 -14.59 -12.54 13.48
N SER A 275 -15.73 -12.09 12.97
CA SER A 275 -16.42 -10.89 13.45
C SER A 275 -16.81 -11.01 14.91
N ASN A 276 -17.42 -12.14 15.29
CA ASN A 276 -17.75 -12.40 16.68
C ASN A 276 -16.50 -12.51 17.56
N TYR A 277 -15.43 -13.11 17.03
CA TYR A 277 -14.18 -13.23 17.76
C TYR A 277 -13.51 -11.88 17.99
N TYR A 278 -13.34 -11.06 16.96
CA TYR A 278 -12.56 -9.82 17.01
C TYR A 278 -13.37 -8.58 17.42
N ASN A 279 -14.68 -8.56 17.15
CA ASN A 279 -15.52 -7.38 17.33
C ASN A 279 -16.96 -7.75 17.73
N GLU A 280 -17.13 -8.43 18.87
CA GLU A 280 -18.45 -8.89 19.37
C GLU A 280 -19.51 -7.79 19.37
N VAL A 281 -19.14 -6.55 19.73
CA VAL A 281 -20.09 -5.43 19.89
C VAL A 281 -20.72 -4.99 18.58
N ASP A 282 -19.94 -4.86 17.48
CA ASP A 282 -20.49 -4.47 16.17
C ASP A 282 -20.44 -5.63 15.14
N ALA A 283 -20.42 -6.88 15.61
CA ALA A 283 -20.28 -8.04 14.72
C ALA A 283 -21.42 -8.12 13.69
N ASP A 284 -22.66 -7.86 14.11
CA ASP A 284 -23.83 -7.95 13.23
C ASP A 284 -23.82 -6.90 12.11
N ASP A 285 -23.33 -5.69 12.41
CA ASP A 285 -23.18 -4.61 11.43
C ASP A 285 -22.09 -4.96 10.42
N ASP A 286 -20.95 -5.48 10.89
CA ASP A 286 -19.86 -5.94 10.02
C ASP A 286 -20.31 -7.08 9.11
N ILE A 287 -21.04 -8.06 9.65
CA ILE A 287 -21.57 -9.20 8.90
C ILE A 287 -22.57 -8.72 7.84
N SER A 288 -23.42 -7.75 8.19
CA SER A 288 -24.39 -7.16 7.27
C SER A 288 -23.71 -6.40 6.13
N LEU A 289 -22.67 -5.62 6.46
CA LEU A 289 -21.83 -4.95 5.47
C LEU A 289 -21.15 -5.96 4.54
N PHE A 290 -20.50 -6.99 5.11
CA PHE A 290 -19.82 -8.03 4.33
C PHE A 290 -20.76 -8.77 3.37
N LYS A 291 -21.96 -9.14 3.82
CA LYS A 291 -23.00 -9.74 2.96
C LYS A 291 -23.35 -8.85 1.79
N ASN A 292 -23.49 -7.55 2.03
CA ASN A 292 -23.79 -6.59 0.97
C ASN A 292 -22.63 -6.47 -0.03
N LEU A 293 -21.39 -6.31 0.46
CA LEU A 293 -20.19 -6.26 -0.39
C LEU A 293 -20.05 -7.51 -1.25
N LYS A 294 -20.25 -8.70 -0.66
CA LYS A 294 -20.21 -9.97 -1.36
C LYS A 294 -21.25 -10.03 -2.47
N ARG A 295 -22.49 -9.64 -2.17
CA ARG A 295 -23.58 -9.64 -3.15
C ARG A 295 -23.26 -8.70 -4.32
N VAL A 296 -22.85 -7.46 -4.04
CA VAL A 296 -22.50 -6.49 -5.10
C VAL A 296 -21.37 -7.01 -5.99
N ARG A 297 -20.33 -7.61 -5.39
CA ARG A 297 -19.26 -8.26 -6.15
C ARG A 297 -19.81 -9.39 -7.03
N ASP A 298 -20.52 -10.34 -6.42
CA ASP A 298 -21.05 -11.51 -7.13
C ASP A 298 -21.95 -11.06 -8.29
N ASP A 299 -22.88 -10.14 -8.05
CA ASP A 299 -23.79 -9.62 -9.07
C ASP A 299 -23.02 -8.97 -10.22
N PHE A 300 -22.03 -8.11 -9.91
CA PHE A 300 -21.19 -7.45 -10.92
C PHE A 300 -20.42 -8.46 -11.78
N PHE A 301 -19.84 -9.52 -11.21
CA PHE A 301 -19.10 -10.51 -12.00
C PHE A 301 -19.99 -11.50 -12.75
N HIS A 302 -21.22 -11.73 -12.28
CA HIS A 302 -22.16 -12.57 -13.01
C HIS A 302 -22.79 -11.84 -14.19
N SER A 303 -23.14 -10.56 -14.04
CA SER A 303 -23.72 -9.79 -15.13
C SER A 303 -22.66 -9.15 -16.04
N MET A 304 -21.50 -8.78 -15.49
CA MET A 304 -20.54 -7.85 -16.10
C MET A 304 -21.20 -6.54 -16.55
N GLU A 305 -22.32 -6.20 -15.92
CA GLU A 305 -23.14 -5.01 -16.16
C GLU A 305 -23.11 -4.10 -14.93
N GLY A 306 -23.08 -2.79 -15.17
CA GLY A 306 -23.07 -1.77 -14.13
C GLY A 306 -21.93 -0.78 -14.31
N ASP A 307 -21.96 0.25 -13.47
CA ASP A 307 -20.91 1.27 -13.45
C ASP A 307 -19.75 0.80 -12.55
N ILE A 308 -18.55 0.72 -13.11
CA ILE A 308 -17.34 0.34 -12.36
C ILE A 308 -17.14 1.30 -11.18
N ASP A 309 -17.38 2.59 -11.37
CA ASP A 309 -17.16 3.61 -10.34
C ASP A 309 -18.15 3.49 -9.17
N SER A 310 -19.25 2.74 -9.36
CA SER A 310 -20.23 2.43 -8.31
C SER A 310 -19.81 1.28 -7.38
N LEU A 311 -18.73 0.56 -7.71
CA LEU A 311 -18.24 -0.53 -6.87
C LEU A 311 -17.81 0.00 -5.49
N PRO A 312 -18.16 -0.69 -4.39
CA PRO A 312 -18.02 -0.19 -3.02
C PRO A 312 -16.59 -0.31 -2.50
N LEU A 313 -15.64 0.33 -3.18
CA LEU A 313 -14.21 0.31 -2.88
C LEU A 313 -13.91 0.77 -1.46
N ASP A 314 -14.37 1.97 -1.08
CA ASP A 314 -14.05 2.55 0.24
C ASP A 314 -14.60 1.72 1.39
N LYS A 315 -15.83 1.22 1.26
CA LYS A 315 -16.43 0.32 2.26
C LYS A 315 -15.65 -0.99 2.40
N THR A 316 -15.09 -1.50 1.30
CA THR A 316 -14.29 -2.73 1.31
C THR A 316 -12.93 -2.49 1.97
N ARG A 317 -12.27 -1.38 1.62
CA ARG A 317 -11.02 -0.94 2.26
C ARG A 317 -11.21 -0.73 3.76
N GLU A 318 -12.30 -0.07 4.15
CA GLU A 318 -12.64 0.19 5.55
C GLU A 318 -12.85 -1.08 6.36
N LEU A 319 -13.53 -2.06 5.78
CA LEU A 319 -13.73 -3.34 6.45
C LEU A 319 -12.39 -4.09 6.60
N LEU A 320 -11.58 -4.17 5.55
CA LEU A 320 -10.24 -4.77 5.64
C LEU A 320 -9.35 -4.07 6.67
N GLU A 321 -9.29 -2.74 6.62
CA GLU A 321 -8.54 -1.90 7.58
C GLU A 321 -9.00 -2.15 9.02
N LYS A 322 -10.31 -2.19 9.27
CA LYS A 322 -10.88 -2.45 10.60
C LYS A 322 -10.38 -3.79 11.17
N TYR A 323 -10.43 -4.85 10.38
CA TYR A 323 -10.04 -6.18 10.85
C TYR A 323 -8.51 -6.32 11.00
N LEU A 324 -7.72 -5.66 10.16
CA LEU A 324 -6.27 -5.53 10.35
C LEU A 324 -5.95 -4.81 11.67
N LYS A 325 -6.63 -3.69 11.97
CA LYS A 325 -6.46 -2.96 13.25
C LYS A 325 -6.78 -3.85 14.45
N LEU A 326 -7.88 -4.60 14.38
CA LEU A 326 -8.32 -5.48 15.47
C LEU A 326 -7.34 -6.64 15.69
N TYR A 327 -6.83 -7.24 14.62
CA TYR A 327 -5.80 -8.28 14.67
C TYR A 327 -4.53 -7.78 15.37
N MET A 328 -3.95 -6.67 14.88
CA MET A 328 -2.73 -6.10 15.44
C MET A 328 -2.91 -5.61 16.89
N GLY A 329 -4.10 -5.11 17.23
CA GLY A 329 -4.43 -4.68 18.58
C GLY A 329 -4.60 -5.82 19.58
N ARG A 330 -4.81 -7.05 19.10
CA ARG A 330 -4.89 -8.28 19.92
C ARG A 330 -3.56 -8.99 20.03
N ASP A 331 -2.79 -9.06 18.96
CA ASP A 331 -1.48 -9.71 18.96
C ASP A 331 -0.54 -9.06 20.02
N LYS A 332 -0.60 -7.73 20.15
CA LYS A 332 0.07 -6.99 21.24
C LYS A 332 -0.41 -7.28 22.67
N ARG A 333 -1.51 -8.02 22.85
CA ARG A 333 -2.01 -8.45 24.17
C ARG A 333 -1.74 -9.92 24.46
N ALA A 334 -1.24 -10.67 23.46
CA ALA A 334 -0.94 -12.10 23.57
C ALA A 334 0.56 -12.38 23.78
N GLY A 335 1.43 -11.36 23.65
CA GLY A 335 2.83 -11.36 24.09
C GLY A 335 3.04 -10.55 25.37
#